data_AF-A0A926Z5Y2-F1
#
_entry.id   AF-A0A926Z5Y2-F1
#
_cell.length_a   1.000
_cell.length_b   1.000
_cell.length_c   1.000
_cell.angle_alpha   90.00
_cell.angle_beta   90.00
_cell.angle_gamma   90.00
#
_symmetry.space_group_name_H-M   'P 1'
#
loop_
_entity.id
_entity.type
_entity.pdbx_description
1 polymer ?
#
loop_
_entity_poly.entity_id
_entity_poly.type
_entity_poly.pdbx_seq_one_letter_code
_entity_poly.pdbx_strand_id
1 'polypeptide(L)'
;MNVLVIPEDFTNDQNALQPIIEAMMASIGKPKAKVKVCTDPRLGGVEQALKWEKIQPILDRYNMVDIFLLCVDRDGKPSRRAELDHLTKKAQSFLTDKYQNRCKFIAECAWQELEVWILAGQKDLPRDWSWKEIRGYYSDRSAALT
;
A
#
# COMPACT_ATOMS: atom_id res chain seq x y z
N MET A 1 8.04 -9.39 14.20
CA MET A 1 7.20 -9.33 12.99
C MET A 1 7.76 -8.26 12.10
N ASN A 2 8.17 -8.61 10.89
CA ASN A 2 8.70 -7.71 9.89
C ASN A 2 7.64 -7.47 8.81
N VAL A 3 7.28 -6.22 8.57
CA VAL A 3 6.28 -5.80 7.60
C VAL A 3 6.98 -4.98 6.52
N LEU A 4 6.83 -5.38 5.25
CA LEU A 4 7.28 -4.59 4.11
C LEU A 4 6.08 -4.02 3.37
N VAL A 5 5.97 -2.70 3.36
CA VAL A 5 4.95 -1.96 2.63
C VAL A 5 5.46 -1.68 1.21
N ILE A 6 4.69 -2.04 0.20
CA ILE A 6 5.00 -1.83 -1.21
C ILE A 6 4.03 -0.76 -1.72
N PRO A 7 4.47 0.50 -1.89
CA PRO A 7 3.65 1.56 -2.47
C PRO A 7 3.64 1.50 -4.00
N GLU A 8 2.65 2.14 -4.64
CA GLU A 8 2.69 2.38 -6.08
C GLU A 8 3.85 3.30 -6.49
N ASP A 9 4.12 4.34 -5.68
CA ASP A 9 5.26 5.24 -5.85
C ASP A 9 5.79 5.74 -4.51
N PHE A 10 6.88 5.12 -4.04
CA PHE A 10 7.45 5.45 -2.74
C PHE A 10 7.91 6.91 -2.60
N THR A 11 8.19 7.63 -3.70
CA THR A 11 8.69 9.01 -3.62
C THR A 11 7.70 9.95 -2.92
N ASN A 12 6.41 9.71 -3.10
CA ASN A 12 5.36 10.51 -2.46
C ASN A 12 4.83 9.82 -1.20
N ASP A 13 4.69 8.49 -1.24
CA ASP A 13 3.86 7.79 -0.26
C ASP A 13 4.61 7.34 1.00
N GLN A 14 5.94 7.19 0.92
CA GLN A 14 6.71 6.51 1.97
C GLN A 14 6.59 7.18 3.35
N ASN A 15 6.57 8.52 3.37
CA ASN A 15 6.53 9.30 4.61
C ASN A 15 5.16 9.24 5.30
N ALA A 16 4.12 8.89 4.55
CA ALA A 16 2.76 8.74 5.06
C ALA A 16 2.47 7.28 5.42
N LEU A 17 2.80 6.34 4.53
CA LEU A 17 2.49 4.92 4.71
C LEU A 17 3.20 4.33 5.92
N GLN A 18 4.48 4.64 6.13
CA GLN A 18 5.21 4.05 7.25
C GLN A 18 4.55 4.36 8.62
N PRO A 19 4.34 5.64 9.01
CA PRO A 19 3.74 5.94 10.32
C PRO A 19 2.30 5.43 10.44
N ILE A 20 1.52 5.43 9.35
CA ILE A 20 0.15 4.90 9.39
C ILE A 20 0.16 3.39 9.66
N ILE A 21 0.98 2.63 8.93
CA ILE A 21 1.07 1.19 9.12
C ILE A 21 1.67 0.86 10.49
N GLU A 22 2.65 1.62 11.00
CA GLU A 22 3.15 1.46 12.37
C GLU A 22 2.02 1.64 13.41
N ALA A 23 1.20 2.68 13.26
CA ALA A 23 0.04 2.91 14.12
C ALA A 23 -1.01 1.80 14.02
N MET A 24 -1.28 1.30 12.81
CA MET A 24 -2.17 0.14 12.59
C MET A 24 -1.63 -1.12 13.25
N MET A 25 -0.34 -1.41 13.12
CA MET A 25 0.28 -2.57 13.77
C MET A 25 0.17 -2.46 15.30
N ALA A 26 0.37 -1.26 15.86
CA ALA A 26 0.17 -1.02 17.28
C ALA A 26 -1.28 -1.26 17.72
N SER A 27 -2.26 -0.77 16.96
CA SER A 27 -3.69 -0.90 17.30
C SER A 27 -4.18 -2.36 17.29
N ILE A 28 -3.61 -3.21 16.42
CA ILE A 28 -3.91 -4.66 16.39
C ILE A 28 -3.05 -5.49 17.37
N GLY A 29 -2.39 -4.85 18.34
CA GLY A 29 -1.62 -5.52 19.39
C GLY A 29 -0.23 -5.99 18.97
N LYS A 30 0.33 -5.42 17.89
CA LYS A 30 1.70 -5.67 17.40
C LYS A 30 2.57 -4.40 17.41
N PRO A 31 2.67 -3.65 18.52
CA PRO A 31 3.41 -2.37 18.58
C PRO A 31 4.92 -2.50 18.34
N LYS A 32 5.47 -3.71 18.39
CA LYS A 32 6.90 -4.00 18.11
C LYS A 32 7.15 -4.50 16.69
N ALA A 33 6.15 -4.40 15.80
CA ALA A 33 6.36 -4.74 14.39
C ALA A 33 7.37 -3.77 13.77
N LYS A 34 8.31 -4.32 12.99
CA LYS A 34 9.26 -3.51 12.21
C LYS A 34 8.66 -3.25 10.85
N VAL A 35 8.18 -2.04 10.62
CA VAL A 35 7.61 -1.61 9.34
C VAL A 35 8.71 -0.98 8.50
N LYS A 36 8.79 -1.36 7.22
CA LYS A 36 9.68 -0.75 6.24
C LYS A 36 8.92 -0.53 4.94
N VAL A 37 9.18 0.58 4.27
CA VAL A 37 8.68 0.83 2.91
C VAL A 37 9.67 0.29 1.88
N CYS A 38 9.16 -0.36 0.85
CA CYS A 38 9.92 -0.83 -0.30
C CYS A 38 10.25 0.33 -1.22
N THR A 39 11.52 0.71 -1.27
CA THR A 39 12.04 1.80 -2.11
C THR A 39 12.79 1.31 -3.36
N ASP A 40 12.96 -0.02 -3.49
CA ASP A 40 13.65 -0.63 -4.64
C ASP A 40 13.04 -2.02 -4.94
N PRO A 41 12.47 -2.22 -6.15
CA PRO A 41 12.43 -1.29 -7.29
C PRO A 41 11.38 -0.18 -7.12
N ARG A 42 11.58 0.93 -7.83
CA ARG A 42 10.52 1.93 -8.06
C ARG A 42 9.47 1.32 -8.99
N LEU A 43 8.23 1.23 -8.53
CA LEU A 43 7.12 0.75 -9.35
C LEU A 43 6.64 1.86 -10.29
N GLY A 44 6.42 3.07 -9.79
CA GLY A 44 6.10 4.23 -10.62
C GLY A 44 4.63 4.25 -11.07
N GLY A 45 3.74 3.73 -10.24
CA GLY A 45 2.28 3.76 -10.43
C GLY A 45 1.63 2.37 -10.40
N VAL A 46 0.31 2.38 -10.26
CA VAL A 46 -0.54 1.18 -10.14
C VAL A 46 -0.25 0.14 -11.23
N GLU A 47 -0.16 0.56 -12.50
CA GLU A 47 0.02 -0.38 -13.62
C GLU A 47 1.28 -1.22 -13.50
N GLN A 48 2.32 -0.68 -12.87
CA GLN A 48 3.56 -1.40 -12.60
C GLN A 48 3.45 -2.20 -11.30
N ALA A 49 2.75 -1.67 -10.29
CA ALA A 49 2.49 -2.35 -9.02
C ALA A 49 1.65 -3.62 -9.16
N LEU A 50 0.81 -3.70 -10.19
CA LEU A 50 -0.02 -4.88 -10.47
C LEU A 50 0.70 -5.96 -11.30
N LYS A 51 1.88 -5.66 -11.84
CA LYS A 51 2.64 -6.58 -12.71
C LYS A 51 3.40 -7.61 -11.89
N TRP A 52 3.18 -8.89 -12.20
CA TRP A 52 3.84 -10.00 -11.49
C TRP A 52 5.37 -9.94 -11.62
N GLU A 53 5.88 -9.60 -12.80
CA GLU A 53 7.30 -9.43 -13.10
C GLU A 53 7.97 -8.32 -12.28
N LYS A 54 7.18 -7.40 -11.70
CA LYS A 54 7.66 -6.37 -10.77
C LYS A 54 7.57 -6.81 -9.30
N ILE A 55 6.52 -7.54 -8.94
CA ILE A 55 6.28 -8.01 -7.57
C ILE A 55 7.18 -9.19 -7.20
N GLN A 56 7.32 -10.19 -8.07
CA GLN A 56 8.09 -11.40 -7.76
C GLN A 56 9.53 -11.10 -7.30
N PRO A 57 10.31 -10.22 -7.98
CA PRO A 57 11.66 -9.88 -7.53
C PRO A 57 11.71 -9.25 -6.12
N ILE A 58 10.67 -8.52 -5.72
CA ILE A 58 10.55 -7.96 -4.35
C ILE A 58 10.39 -9.10 -3.35
N LEU A 59 9.47 -10.03 -3.62
CA LEU A 59 9.25 -11.19 -2.75
C LEU A 59 10.50 -12.07 -2.61
N ASP A 60 11.30 -12.16 -3.68
CA ASP A 60 12.58 -12.87 -3.67
C ASP A 60 13.65 -12.15 -2.85
N ARG A 61 13.75 -10.84 -3.00
CA ARG A 61 14.77 -10.02 -2.33
C ARG A 61 14.57 -9.95 -0.83
N TYR A 62 13.33 -9.87 -0.36
CA TYR A 62 13.01 -9.59 1.05
C TYR A 62 12.54 -10.85 1.81
N ASN A 63 13.36 -11.91 1.81
CA ASN A 63 13.00 -13.23 2.36
C ASN A 63 12.79 -13.29 3.90
N MET A 64 13.21 -12.26 4.66
CA MET A 64 13.02 -12.16 6.12
C MET A 64 11.74 -11.43 6.53
N VAL A 65 10.91 -11.02 5.57
CA VAL A 65 9.61 -10.38 5.82
C VAL A 65 8.59 -11.43 6.29
N ASP A 66 7.70 -11.04 7.19
CA ASP A 66 6.57 -11.90 7.61
C ASP A 66 5.28 -11.49 6.88
N ILE A 67 5.11 -10.18 6.62
CA ILE A 67 3.96 -9.64 5.89
C ILE A 67 4.44 -8.66 4.82
N PHE A 68 4.10 -8.95 3.57
CA PHE A 68 4.14 -8.00 2.47
C PHE A 68 2.78 -7.33 2.34
N LEU A 69 2.76 -6.00 2.36
CA LEU A 69 1.55 -5.21 2.20
C LEU A 69 1.68 -4.33 0.95
N LEU A 70 1.01 -4.71 -0.14
CA LEU A 70 0.88 -3.87 -1.32
C LEU A 70 -0.25 -2.86 -1.10
N CYS A 71 0.09 -1.58 -1.10
CA CYS A 71 -0.85 -0.47 -1.03
C CYS A 71 -0.88 0.22 -2.40
N VAL A 72 -2.04 0.21 -3.04
CA VAL A 72 -2.29 0.96 -4.27
C VAL A 72 -3.44 1.94 -4.05
N ASP A 73 -3.48 3.03 -4.80
CA ASP A 73 -4.67 3.87 -4.82
C ASP A 73 -5.84 3.09 -5.44
N ARG A 74 -7.09 3.49 -5.19
CA ARG A 74 -8.25 2.87 -5.86
C ARG A 74 -8.54 3.52 -7.21
N ASP A 75 -8.17 4.79 -7.39
CA ASP A 75 -8.50 5.64 -8.55
C ASP A 75 -9.98 5.59 -8.97
N GLY A 76 -10.88 5.28 -8.03
CA GLY A 76 -12.29 5.02 -8.34
C GLY A 76 -12.57 3.82 -9.27
N LYS A 77 -11.58 3.00 -9.65
CA LYS A 77 -11.76 1.89 -10.61
C LYS A 77 -12.34 0.64 -9.94
N PRO A 78 -13.56 0.17 -10.32
CA PRO A 78 -14.16 -1.02 -9.70
C PRO A 78 -13.38 -2.31 -9.95
N SER A 79 -12.66 -2.43 -11.08
CA SER A 79 -11.87 -3.61 -11.43
C SER A 79 -10.65 -3.82 -10.52
N ARG A 80 -10.19 -2.76 -9.85
CA ARG A 80 -8.96 -2.77 -9.04
C ARG A 80 -8.94 -3.88 -7.99
N ARG A 81 -10.09 -4.16 -7.35
CA ARG A 81 -10.18 -5.23 -6.34
C ARG A 81 -9.91 -6.60 -6.95
N ALA A 82 -10.49 -6.90 -8.11
CA ALA A 82 -10.30 -8.19 -8.77
C ALA A 82 -8.85 -8.40 -9.22
N GLU A 83 -8.19 -7.34 -9.72
CA GLU A 83 -6.77 -7.37 -10.08
C GLU A 83 -5.88 -7.67 -8.85
N LEU A 84 -6.14 -6.98 -7.73
CA LEU A 84 -5.44 -7.21 -6.47
C LEU A 84 -5.69 -8.61 -5.90
N ASP A 85 -6.90 -9.13 -5.99
CA ASP A 85 -7.24 -10.49 -5.57
C ASP A 85 -6.46 -11.54 -6.38
N HIS A 86 -6.39 -11.35 -7.69
CA HIS A 86 -5.62 -12.24 -8.57
C HIS A 86 -4.13 -12.21 -8.21
N LEU A 87 -3.57 -11.00 -8.07
CA LEU A 87 -2.17 -10.82 -7.69
C LEU A 87 -1.86 -11.40 -6.31
N THR A 88 -2.76 -11.21 -5.33
CA THR A 88 -2.63 -11.74 -3.98
C THR A 88 -2.57 -13.26 -3.99
N LYS A 89 -3.47 -13.92 -4.74
CA LYS A 89 -3.45 -15.38 -4.89
C LYS A 89 -2.13 -15.85 -5.50
N LYS A 90 -1.69 -15.21 -6.59
CA LYS A 90 -0.44 -15.58 -7.28
C LYS A 90 0.78 -15.40 -6.36
N ALA A 91 0.89 -14.27 -5.67
CA ALA A 91 1.95 -14.00 -4.71
C ALA A 91 1.94 -14.97 -3.53
N GLN A 92 0.76 -15.27 -2.97
CA GLN A 92 0.65 -16.18 -1.85
C GLN A 92 1.00 -17.63 -2.24
N SER A 93 0.64 -18.08 -3.44
CA SER A 93 1.08 -19.38 -3.96
C SER A 93 2.61 -19.43 -4.07
N PHE A 94 3.23 -18.42 -4.67
CA PHE A 94 4.68 -18.32 -4.78
C PHE A 94 5.39 -18.36 -3.41
N LEU A 95 4.89 -17.60 -2.43
CA LEU A 95 5.44 -17.59 -1.07
C LEU A 95 5.22 -18.93 -0.35
N THR A 96 4.13 -19.63 -0.66
CA THR A 96 3.84 -20.96 -0.10
C THR A 96 4.83 -21.98 -0.64
N ASP A 97 5.02 -22.03 -1.95
CA ASP A 97 5.93 -22.97 -2.60
C ASP A 97 7.39 -22.73 -2.18
N LYS A 98 7.81 -21.47 -2.11
CA LYS A 98 9.19 -21.10 -1.85
C LYS A 98 9.56 -21.05 -0.37
N TYR A 99 8.66 -20.55 0.48
CA TYR A 99 8.93 -20.26 1.89
C TYR A 99 7.99 -21.00 2.85
N GLN A 100 7.33 -22.06 2.38
CA GLN A 100 6.48 -22.94 3.21
C GLN A 100 5.41 -22.15 4.00
N ASN A 101 4.83 -21.13 3.36
CA ASN A 101 3.76 -20.29 3.92
C ASN A 101 4.17 -19.47 5.17
N ARG A 102 5.48 -19.29 5.42
CA ARG A 102 6.00 -18.45 6.51
C ARG A 102 5.60 -16.97 6.35
N CYS A 103 5.42 -16.54 5.11
CA CYS A 103 5.14 -15.14 4.76
C CYS A 103 3.71 -14.98 4.22
N LYS A 104 3.11 -13.83 4.49
CA LYS A 104 1.81 -13.43 3.93
C LYS A 104 1.95 -12.28 2.95
N PHE A 105 1.16 -12.33 1.88
CA PHE A 105 0.99 -11.22 0.97
C PHE A 105 -0.43 -10.70 1.06
N ILE A 106 -0.58 -9.40 1.30
CA ILE A 106 -1.85 -8.69 1.37
C ILE A 106 -1.77 -7.55 0.37
N ALA A 107 -2.72 -7.50 -0.56
CA ALA A 107 -2.85 -6.37 -1.49
C ALA A 107 -4.17 -5.66 -1.24
N GLU A 108 -4.09 -4.37 -0.96
CA GLU A 108 -5.26 -3.55 -0.67
C GLU A 108 -5.22 -2.25 -1.46
N CYS A 109 -6.42 -1.78 -1.82
CA CYS A 109 -6.58 -0.45 -2.35
C CYS A 109 -7.01 0.53 -1.25
N ALA A 110 -6.40 1.71 -1.22
CA ALA A 110 -6.85 2.77 -0.33
C ALA A 110 -8.29 3.15 -0.71
N TRP A 111 -9.23 3.06 0.23
CA TRP A 111 -10.64 3.40 -0.03
C TRP A 111 -10.85 4.88 -0.34
N GLN A 112 -9.96 5.71 0.19
CA GLN A 112 -9.80 7.14 -0.03
C GLN A 112 -8.32 7.36 -0.32
N GLU A 113 -7.98 8.48 -0.98
CA GLU A 113 -6.58 8.87 -1.21
C GLU A 113 -5.78 8.84 0.10
N LEU A 114 -4.51 8.47 0.02
CA LEU A 114 -3.62 8.34 1.18
C LEU A 114 -3.56 9.64 2.00
N GLU A 115 -3.64 10.80 1.33
CA GLU A 115 -3.68 12.12 1.93
C GLU A 115 -4.86 12.29 2.90
N VAL A 116 -6.01 11.67 2.61
CA VAL A 116 -7.18 11.71 3.51
C VAL A 116 -6.84 11.07 4.86
N TRP A 117 -6.01 10.04 4.86
CA TRP A 117 -5.62 9.33 6.08
C TRP A 117 -4.63 10.17 6.89
N ILE A 118 -3.73 10.87 6.21
CA ILE A 118 -2.81 11.84 6.82
C ILE A 118 -3.61 12.96 7.49
N LEU A 119 -4.60 13.54 6.78
CA LEU A 119 -5.45 14.58 7.31
C LEU A 119 -6.22 14.11 8.55
N ALA A 120 -6.75 12.89 8.53
CA ALA A 120 -7.46 12.32 9.69
C ALA A 120 -6.58 12.19 10.95
N GLY A 121 -5.25 12.14 10.79
CA GLY A 121 -4.29 12.14 11.90
C GLY A 121 -3.90 13.53 12.41
N GLN A 122 -4.27 14.61 11.73
CA GLN A 122 -3.92 15.98 12.13
C GLN A 122 -4.87 16.51 13.21
N LYS A 123 -4.33 17.24 14.18
CA LYS A 123 -5.10 17.83 15.28
C LYS A 123 -5.72 19.19 14.93
N ASP A 124 -5.06 19.93 14.05
CA ASP A 124 -5.34 21.34 13.77
C ASP A 124 -5.74 21.56 12.31
N LEU A 125 -6.79 20.87 11.85
CA LEU A 125 -7.37 21.11 10.53
C LEU A 125 -8.29 22.35 10.54
N PRO A 126 -8.41 23.08 9.42
CA PRO A 126 -9.40 24.15 9.29
C PRO A 126 -10.82 23.64 9.56
N ARG A 127 -11.55 24.36 10.41
CA ARG A 127 -12.86 23.93 10.93
C ARG A 127 -13.97 23.98 9.87
N ASP A 128 -13.76 24.77 8.83
CA ASP A 128 -14.65 24.96 7.69
C ASP A 128 -14.48 23.89 6.61
N TRP A 129 -13.49 23.01 6.73
CA TRP A 129 -13.32 21.90 5.80
C TRP A 129 -14.40 20.84 5.95
N SER A 130 -15.00 20.45 4.82
CA SER A 130 -15.98 19.38 4.76
C SER A 130 -15.32 18.01 4.59
N TRP A 131 -15.45 17.15 5.60
CA TRP A 131 -15.03 15.74 5.47
C TRP A 131 -15.70 15.00 4.32
N LYS A 132 -16.93 15.40 3.95
CA LYS A 132 -17.63 14.81 2.81
C LYS A 132 -16.90 15.14 1.50
N GLU A 133 -16.41 16.37 1.35
CA GLU A 133 -15.67 16.82 0.17
C GLU A 133 -14.27 16.19 0.15
N ILE A 134 -13.54 16.24 1.27
CA ILE A 134 -12.21 15.62 1.40
C ILE A 134 -12.25 14.13 1.04
N ARG A 135 -13.22 13.39 1.59
CA ARG A 135 -13.37 11.95 1.33
C ARG A 135 -13.88 11.63 -0.07
N GLY A 136 -14.49 12.61 -0.75
CA GLY A 136 -14.95 12.50 -2.11
C GLY A 136 -13.92 12.96 -3.15
N TYR A 137 -12.79 13.51 -2.70
CA TYR A 137 -11.71 13.95 -3.58
C TYR A 137 -10.98 12.75 -4.18
N TYR A 138 -10.69 12.86 -5.48
CA TYR A 138 -9.82 11.95 -6.22
C TYR A 138 -8.85 12.79 -7.05
N SER A 139 -7.58 12.42 -7.05
CA SER A 139 -6.58 13.10 -7.87
C SER A 139 -6.78 12.75 -9.35
N ASP A 140 -7.30 13.69 -10.14
CA ASP A 140 -7.33 13.54 -11.59
C ASP A 140 -5.93 13.83 -12.16
N ARG A 141 -5.11 12.79 -12.28
CA ARG A 141 -3.76 12.89 -12.86
C ARG A 141 -3.78 13.09 -14.40
N SER A 142 -4.94 13.14 -15.05
CA SER A 142 -5.05 13.42 -16.49
C SER A 142 -4.90 14.91 -16.85
N ALA A 143 -4.97 15.81 -15.87
CA ALA A 143 -4.86 17.25 -16.08
C ALA A 143 -3.42 17.81 -16.06
N ALA A 144 -2.39 16.96 -15.89
CA ALA A 144 -0.99 17.40 -15.79
C ALA A 144 -0.22 17.47 -17.12
N LEU A 145 -0.92 17.37 -18.26
CA LEU A 145 -0.35 17.50 -19.61
C LEU A 145 -1.07 18.63 -20.38
N THR A 146 -0.89 19.87 -19.94
CA THR A 146 -1.07 21.08 -20.76
C THR A 146 0.02 22.09 -20.45
#